data_AF-A0A433Q6V4-F1
#
_entry.id   AF-A0A433Q6V4-F1
#
_cell.length_a   1.000
_cell.length_b   1.000
_cell.length_c   1.000
_cell.angle_alpha   90.00
_cell.angle_beta   90.00
_cell.angle_gamma   90.00
#
_symmetry.space_group_name_H-M   'P 1'
#
loop_
_entity.id
_entity.type
_entity.pdbx_description
1 polymer ?
#
loop_
_entity_poly.entity_id
_entity_poly.type
_entity_poly.pdbx_seq_one_letter_code
_entity_poly.pdbx_strand_id
1 'polypeptide(L)'
;MICLPVCVTPLGPDELSIKITASQNLFLKVKDEAPVNAEEYSNPTNILRLPFPFTGFKKPTDRFAINDGSFEYMGREEFAQVLREIENLKGGGGYIKLFTFGSIGYGKSDILAAMVCLLLQQGKRVVFLPDCRAMARFFPEYLQSALLLTFVDSVYYQKKIYNCMSVNDIVSFSLKLAKEQIHLYFIVDQLSALDCYEDDNESITNEKKRSVKVDLGSITYNHYFIMSASAN
;
A
#
# COMPACT_ATOMS: atom_id res chain seq x y z
N MET A 1 31.63 -10.42 -23.41
CA MET A 1 31.23 -9.72 -22.16
C MET A 1 30.09 -10.54 -21.57
N ILE A 2 30.37 -11.34 -20.55
CA ILE A 2 29.41 -12.30 -19.99
C ILE A 2 28.69 -11.60 -18.84
N CYS A 3 27.38 -11.36 -18.98
CA CYS A 3 26.53 -10.94 -17.87
C CYS A 3 26.37 -12.12 -16.91
N LEU A 4 26.97 -12.02 -15.72
CA LEU A 4 26.67 -12.92 -14.62
C LEU A 4 25.29 -12.55 -14.04
N PRO A 5 24.46 -13.54 -13.66
CA PRO A 5 23.21 -13.28 -12.97
C PRO A 5 23.52 -12.70 -11.58
N VAL A 6 22.81 -11.65 -11.18
CA VAL A 6 22.85 -11.15 -9.81
C VAL A 6 22.27 -12.25 -8.93
N CYS A 7 23.14 -13.03 -8.28
CA CYS A 7 22.74 -13.94 -7.23
C CYS A 7 22.15 -13.11 -6.09
N VAL A 8 20.84 -13.24 -5.88
CA VAL A 8 20.18 -12.74 -4.67
C VAL A 8 20.66 -13.63 -3.53
N THR A 9 21.68 -13.17 -2.80
CA THR A 9 22.10 -13.81 -1.55
C THR A 9 20.99 -13.70 -0.52
N PRO A 10 20.72 -14.74 0.29
CA PRO A 10 19.81 -14.61 1.42
C PRO A 10 20.33 -13.52 2.35
N LEU A 11 19.51 -12.51 2.60
CA LEU A 11 19.87 -11.39 3.46
C LEU A 11 19.85 -11.87 4.92
N GLY A 12 20.87 -11.48 5.69
CA GLY A 12 21.11 -11.99 7.04
C GLY A 12 20.03 -11.61 8.07
N PRO A 13 20.02 -12.27 9.25
CA PRO A 13 19.06 -11.99 10.33
C PRO A 13 19.02 -10.51 10.77
N ASP A 14 20.10 -9.78 10.56
CA ASP A 14 20.21 -8.36 10.89
C ASP A 14 19.31 -7.47 10.01
N GLU A 15 19.11 -7.82 8.73
CA GLU A 15 18.27 -7.02 7.84
C GLU A 15 16.77 -7.19 8.13
N LEU A 16 16.33 -8.42 8.45
CA LEU A 16 14.96 -8.67 8.92
C LEU A 16 14.66 -7.82 10.16
N SER A 17 15.60 -7.79 11.12
CA SER A 17 15.45 -6.98 12.32
C SER A 17 15.27 -5.51 11.98
N ILE A 18 16.10 -4.96 11.07
CA ILE A 18 15.99 -3.56 10.64
C ILE A 18 14.61 -3.26 10.02
N LYS A 19 14.14 -4.10 9.09
CA LYS A 19 12.84 -3.90 8.43
C LYS A 19 11.67 -4.01 9.41
N ILE A 20 11.71 -4.98 10.33
CA ILE A 20 10.71 -5.12 11.38
C ILE A 20 10.71 -3.89 12.29
N THR A 21 11.87 -3.45 12.77
CA THR A 21 11.99 -2.28 13.63
C THR A 21 11.49 -1.02 12.93
N ALA A 22 11.77 -0.84 11.63
CA ALA A 22 11.25 0.28 10.86
C ALA A 22 9.71 0.26 10.79
N SER A 23 9.09 -0.90 10.52
CA SER A 23 7.64 -1.05 10.53
C SER A 23 7.02 -0.81 11.91
N GLN A 24 7.67 -1.28 12.98
CA GLN A 24 7.24 -1.03 14.37
C GLN A 24 7.28 0.44 14.72
N ASN A 25 8.40 1.10 14.46
CA ASN A 25 8.55 2.53 14.73
C ASN A 25 7.54 3.36 13.95
N LEU A 26 7.30 3.04 12.68
CA LEU A 26 6.29 3.73 11.89
C LEU A 26 4.88 3.51 12.43
N PHE A 27 4.53 2.28 12.82
CA PHE A 27 3.22 2.00 13.39
C PHE A 27 3.01 2.72 14.73
N LEU A 28 4.01 2.73 15.61
CA LEU A 28 3.97 3.50 16.85
C LEU A 28 3.80 5.00 16.58
N LYS A 29 4.55 5.54 15.61
CA LYS A 29 4.40 6.92 15.18
C LYS A 29 2.98 7.23 14.69
N VAL A 30 2.37 6.34 13.91
CA VAL A 30 0.95 6.45 13.50
C VAL A 30 0.04 6.43 14.73
N LYS A 31 0.30 5.54 15.70
CA LYS A 31 -0.48 5.43 16.94
C LYS A 31 -0.42 6.70 17.80
N ASP A 32 0.72 7.36 17.81
CA ASP A 32 0.97 8.54 18.64
C ASP A 32 0.51 9.84 17.96
N GLU A 33 0.68 9.96 16.64
CA GLU A 33 0.50 11.23 15.93
C GLU A 33 -0.79 11.32 15.11
N ALA A 34 -1.32 10.20 14.58
CA ALA A 34 -2.49 10.25 13.70
C ALA A 34 -3.78 10.31 14.53
N PRO A 35 -4.72 11.23 14.24
CA PRO A 35 -5.99 11.30 14.95
C PRO A 35 -6.79 10.00 14.89
N VAL A 36 -7.52 9.71 15.97
CA VAL A 36 -8.43 8.55 16.03
C VAL A 36 -9.82 8.90 15.48
N ASN A 37 -10.23 10.17 15.59
CA ASN A 37 -11.53 10.63 15.12
C ASN A 37 -11.48 10.96 13.62
N ALA A 38 -12.36 10.32 12.84
CA ALA A 38 -12.48 10.54 11.40
C ALA A 38 -12.90 11.99 11.03
N GLU A 39 -13.59 12.69 11.92
CA GLU A 39 -14.01 14.08 11.71
C GLU A 39 -12.80 15.02 11.55
N GLU A 40 -11.68 14.72 12.21
CA GLU A 40 -10.47 15.54 12.12
C GLU A 40 -9.88 15.53 10.71
N TYR A 41 -9.97 14.39 10.02
CA TYR A 41 -9.54 14.24 8.63
C TYR A 41 -10.54 14.84 7.64
N SER A 42 -11.79 15.03 8.06
CA SER A 42 -12.84 15.52 7.16
C SER A 42 -12.98 17.05 7.18
N ASN A 43 -12.42 17.72 8.18
CA ASN A 43 -12.55 19.17 8.38
C ASN A 43 -11.47 19.95 7.61
N PRO A 44 -11.81 20.78 6.60
CA PRO A 44 -10.83 21.55 5.83
C PRO A 44 -10.04 22.60 6.59
N THR A 45 -10.48 22.96 7.80
CA THR A 45 -9.74 23.89 8.66
C THR A 45 -8.60 23.22 9.42
N ASN A 46 -8.57 21.89 9.44
CA ASN A 46 -7.51 21.12 10.08
C ASN A 46 -6.37 20.86 9.09
N ILE A 47 -5.15 21.21 9.50
CA ILE A 47 -3.93 20.79 8.82
C ILE A 47 -3.25 19.77 9.74
N LEU A 48 -3.26 18.51 9.33
CA LEU A 48 -2.71 17.39 10.07
C LEU A 48 -1.31 17.08 9.55
N ARG A 49 -0.35 16.88 10.46
CA ARG A 49 0.96 16.31 10.11
C ARG A 49 0.91 14.80 10.38
N LEU A 50 0.76 14.01 9.32
CA LEU A 50 0.55 12.57 9.42
C LEU A 50 1.84 11.80 9.07
N PRO A 51 2.19 10.73 9.80
CA PRO A 51 3.26 9.83 9.36
C PRO A 51 2.95 9.25 7.98
N PHE A 52 3.93 9.23 7.08
CA PHE A 52 3.74 8.65 5.76
C PHE A 52 3.69 7.11 5.89
N PRO A 53 2.55 6.45 5.61
CA PRO A 53 2.30 5.10 6.10
C PRO A 53 2.89 4.00 5.18
N PHE A 54 4.16 4.14 4.80
CA PHE A 54 4.88 3.18 3.98
C PHE A 54 6.37 3.15 4.32
N THR A 55 6.89 1.95 4.63
CA THR A 55 8.31 1.73 4.97
C THR A 55 9.20 1.44 3.77
N GLY A 56 8.63 1.22 2.58
CA GLY A 56 9.42 0.86 1.40
C GLY A 56 10.40 1.95 0.97
N PHE A 57 11.41 1.51 0.22
CA PHE A 57 12.58 2.31 -0.15
C PHE A 57 12.30 3.36 -1.24
N LYS A 58 11.30 3.13 -2.11
CA LYS A 58 10.82 4.15 -3.08
C LYS A 58 9.47 4.69 -2.65
N LYS A 59 9.48 5.94 -2.18
CA LYS A 59 8.29 6.72 -1.87
C LYS A 59 8.01 7.70 -3.02
N PRO A 60 6.74 8.06 -3.28
CA PRO A 60 6.37 9.03 -4.31
C PRO A 60 6.65 10.49 -3.90
N THR A 61 7.93 10.86 -3.83
CA THR A 61 8.38 12.22 -3.43
C THR A 61 8.07 13.30 -4.48
N ASP A 62 7.63 12.90 -5.68
CA ASP A 62 7.11 13.78 -6.72
C ASP A 62 5.71 14.32 -6.36
N ARG A 63 4.97 13.62 -5.50
CA ARG A 63 3.59 13.98 -5.10
C ARG A 63 3.46 14.34 -3.64
N PHE A 64 4.27 13.73 -2.78
CA PHE A 64 4.25 13.99 -1.36
C PHE A 64 5.51 14.73 -0.93
N ALA A 65 5.32 15.87 -0.27
CA ALA A 65 6.37 16.55 0.48
C ALA A 65 6.61 15.80 1.81
N ILE A 66 7.39 14.71 1.75
CA ILE A 66 7.66 13.86 2.92
C ILE A 66 8.86 14.41 3.68
N ASN A 67 8.60 15.03 4.84
CA ASN A 67 9.59 15.61 5.73
C ASN A 67 9.59 14.86 7.07
N ASP A 68 10.77 14.37 7.50
CA ASP A 68 10.93 13.55 8.71
C ASP A 68 10.01 12.32 8.76
N GLY A 69 9.73 11.74 7.59
CA GLY A 69 8.84 10.60 7.45
C GLY A 69 7.35 10.92 7.64
N SER A 70 6.96 12.20 7.62
CA SER A 70 5.56 12.64 7.68
C SER A 70 5.21 13.54 6.49
N PHE A 71 3.93 13.70 6.20
CA PHE A 71 3.39 14.60 5.19
C PHE A 71 2.28 15.46 5.80
N GLU A 72 2.02 16.63 5.22
CA GLU A 72 0.90 17.48 5.62
C GLU A 72 -0.36 17.07 4.86
N TYR A 73 -1.46 16.96 5.60
CA TYR A 73 -2.78 16.65 5.08
C TYR A 73 -3.75 17.71 5.56
N MET A 74 -4.25 18.54 4.65
CA MET A 74 -5.42 19.37 4.93
C MET A 74 -6.66 18.49 4.88
N GLY A 75 -7.51 18.58 5.90
CA GLY A 75 -8.74 17.79 5.95
C GLY A 75 -9.65 18.07 4.75
N ARG A 76 -10.48 17.08 4.39
CA ARG A 76 -11.34 17.15 3.19
C ARG A 76 -12.68 16.49 3.46
N GLU A 77 -13.77 17.17 3.14
CA GLU A 77 -15.12 16.67 3.38
C GLU A 77 -15.37 15.30 2.72
N GLU A 78 -14.73 15.07 1.56
CA GLU A 78 -14.77 13.81 0.83
C GLU A 78 -14.18 12.63 1.61
N PHE A 79 -13.30 12.89 2.59
CA PHE A 79 -12.72 11.84 3.44
C PHE A 79 -13.82 11.02 4.12
N ALA A 80 -14.84 11.68 4.68
CA ALA A 80 -15.95 11.03 5.34
C ALA A 80 -16.75 10.14 4.37
N GLN A 81 -16.89 10.56 3.11
CA GLN A 81 -17.54 9.74 2.08
C GLN A 81 -16.72 8.49 1.78
N VAL A 82 -15.42 8.63 1.53
CA VAL A 82 -14.54 7.50 1.23
C VAL A 82 -14.51 6.51 2.40
N LEU A 83 -14.45 7.01 3.64
CA LEU A 83 -14.50 6.15 4.83
C LEU A 83 -15.80 5.33 4.87
N ARG A 84 -16.96 5.98 4.69
CA ARG A 84 -18.26 5.28 4.66
C ARG A 84 -18.31 4.21 3.57
N GLU A 85 -17.75 4.50 2.40
CA GLU A 85 -17.69 3.52 1.31
C GLU A 85 -16.82 2.31 1.68
N ILE A 86 -15.67 2.53 2.34
CA ILE A 86 -14.79 1.47 2.84
C ILE A 86 -15.47 0.63 3.93
N GLU A 87 -16.17 1.25 4.87
CA GLU A 87 -16.87 0.56 5.96
C GLU A 87 -18.04 -0.29 5.48
N ASN A 88 -18.68 0.11 4.38
CA ASN A 88 -19.77 -0.61 3.75
C ASN A 88 -19.33 -1.78 2.85
N LEU A 89 -18.02 -1.98 2.67
CA LEU A 89 -17.50 -3.13 1.92
C LEU A 89 -17.85 -4.43 2.65
N LYS A 90 -18.82 -5.17 2.13
CA LYS A 90 -19.24 -6.47 2.68
C LYS A 90 -18.30 -7.57 2.21
N GLY A 91 -17.75 -8.34 3.15
CA GLY A 91 -16.99 -9.56 2.85
C GLY A 91 -17.90 -10.65 2.28
N GLY A 92 -17.45 -11.32 1.22
CA GLY A 92 -18.14 -12.42 0.54
C GLY A 92 -17.36 -12.80 -0.73
N GLY A 93 -17.24 -14.10 -1.01
CA GLY A 93 -16.29 -14.65 -2.00
C GLY A 93 -16.23 -13.87 -3.32
N GLY A 94 -15.09 -13.26 -3.59
CA GLY A 94 -14.89 -12.37 -4.74
C GLY A 94 -13.89 -11.24 -4.49
N TYR A 95 -13.76 -10.39 -5.50
CA TYR A 95 -12.93 -9.19 -5.48
C TYR A 95 -13.81 -7.98 -5.12
N ILE A 96 -13.47 -7.23 -4.08
CA ILE A 96 -14.25 -6.05 -3.66
C ILE A 96 -13.52 -4.78 -4.09
N LYS A 97 -14.01 -4.11 -5.15
CA LYS A 97 -13.47 -2.84 -5.69
C LYS A 97 -14.17 -1.63 -5.08
N LEU A 98 -13.39 -0.68 -4.60
CA LEU A 98 -13.83 0.70 -4.45
C LEU A 98 -13.01 1.63 -5.35
N PHE A 99 -13.71 2.49 -6.10
CA PHE A 99 -13.10 3.53 -6.93
C PHE A 99 -13.35 4.90 -6.31
N THR A 100 -12.30 5.59 -5.88
CA THR A 100 -12.44 6.99 -5.45
C THR A 100 -12.36 7.91 -6.67
N PHE A 101 -13.50 8.47 -7.09
CA PHE A 101 -13.61 9.37 -8.23
C PHE A 101 -13.14 10.80 -7.91
N GLY A 102 -12.75 11.55 -8.94
CA GLY A 102 -12.28 12.95 -8.84
C GLY A 102 -11.39 13.33 -10.03
N SER A 103 -11.16 14.62 -10.25
CA SER A 103 -10.23 15.10 -11.28
C SER A 103 -8.76 14.96 -10.86
N ILE A 104 -7.85 15.05 -11.82
CA ILE A 104 -6.40 15.08 -11.56
C ILE A 104 -6.07 16.30 -10.68
N GLY A 105 -5.25 16.11 -9.64
CA GLY A 105 -4.81 17.19 -8.75
C GLY A 105 -5.70 17.43 -7.51
N TYR A 106 -6.78 16.67 -7.32
CA TYR A 106 -7.70 16.85 -6.18
C TYR A 106 -7.25 16.25 -4.84
N GLY A 107 -5.98 15.88 -4.70
CA GLY A 107 -5.45 15.32 -3.44
C GLY A 107 -5.93 13.90 -3.12
N LYS A 108 -6.31 13.09 -4.13
CA LYS A 108 -6.74 11.70 -3.92
C LYS A 108 -5.70 10.86 -3.20
N SER A 109 -4.46 11.00 -3.62
CA SER A 109 -3.31 10.32 -3.01
C SER A 109 -3.17 10.71 -1.54
N ASP A 110 -3.39 11.99 -1.22
CA ASP A 110 -3.37 12.47 0.17
C ASP A 110 -4.53 11.89 0.98
N ILE A 111 -5.74 11.84 0.42
CA ILE A 111 -6.90 11.18 1.06
C ILE A 111 -6.58 9.70 1.31
N LEU A 112 -6.04 8.97 0.33
CA LEU A 112 -5.71 7.55 0.50
C LEU A 112 -4.61 7.35 1.57
N ALA A 113 -3.55 8.16 1.56
CA ALA A 113 -2.50 8.08 2.57
C ALA A 113 -3.03 8.42 3.97
N ALA A 114 -3.87 9.44 4.11
CA ALA A 114 -4.51 9.78 5.37
C ALA A 114 -5.48 8.68 5.83
N MET A 115 -6.22 8.07 4.90
CA MET A 115 -7.13 6.96 5.18
C MET A 115 -6.38 5.74 5.72
N VAL A 116 -5.21 5.43 5.17
CA VAL A 116 -4.35 4.37 5.69
C VAL A 116 -3.96 4.64 7.14
N CYS A 117 -3.62 5.88 7.50
CA CYS A 117 -3.28 6.25 8.88
C CYS A 117 -4.46 5.99 9.84
N LEU A 118 -5.67 6.43 9.47
CA LEU A 118 -6.88 6.17 10.26
C LEU A 118 -7.19 4.67 10.38
N LEU A 119 -7.11 3.91 9.29
CA LEU A 119 -7.39 2.47 9.31
C LEU A 119 -6.37 1.69 10.15
N LEU A 120 -5.08 2.08 10.12
CA LEU A 120 -4.05 1.54 11.02
C LEU A 120 -4.34 1.91 12.48
N GLN A 121 -4.80 3.14 12.74
CA GLN A 121 -5.28 3.57 14.06
C GLN A 121 -6.43 2.68 14.56
N GLN A 122 -7.37 2.32 13.69
CA GLN A 122 -8.48 1.43 13.99
C GLN A 122 -8.10 -0.06 14.07
N GLY A 123 -6.82 -0.41 13.91
CA GLY A 123 -6.33 -1.78 13.99
C GLY A 123 -6.64 -2.64 12.77
N LYS A 124 -6.95 -2.03 11.61
CA LYS A 124 -7.19 -2.75 10.36
C LYS A 124 -5.87 -3.22 9.75
N ARG A 125 -5.94 -4.33 9.01
CA ARG A 125 -4.80 -4.92 8.28
C ARG A 125 -4.63 -4.25 6.91
N VAL A 126 -3.96 -3.09 6.88
CA VAL A 126 -3.83 -2.29 5.65
C VAL A 126 -2.54 -2.61 4.91
N VAL A 127 -2.63 -2.90 3.61
CA VAL A 127 -1.51 -3.00 2.68
C VAL A 127 -1.54 -1.76 1.78
N PHE A 128 -0.71 -0.77 2.08
CA PHE A 128 -0.65 0.46 1.30
C PHE A 128 0.41 0.39 0.20
N LEU A 129 0.00 0.66 -1.03
CA LEU A 129 0.84 0.66 -2.22
C LEU A 129 0.78 2.06 -2.85
N PRO A 130 1.62 3.00 -2.39
CA PRO A 130 1.48 4.41 -2.75
C PRO A 130 1.92 4.72 -4.19
N ASP A 131 2.75 3.89 -4.81
CA ASP A 131 3.28 4.15 -6.16
C ASP A 131 3.39 2.87 -6.98
N CYS A 132 2.42 2.65 -7.86
CA CYS A 132 2.42 1.48 -8.74
C CYS A 132 3.56 1.48 -9.77
N ARG A 133 4.15 2.63 -10.13
CA ARG A 133 5.32 2.69 -11.03
C ARG A 133 6.53 2.10 -10.32
N ALA A 134 6.80 2.56 -9.10
CA ALA A 134 7.88 2.02 -8.27
C ALA A 134 7.65 0.54 -7.95
N MET A 135 6.41 0.18 -7.61
CA MET A 135 6.01 -1.21 -7.35
C MET A 135 6.29 -2.11 -8.56
N ALA A 136 5.91 -1.73 -9.79
CA ALA A 136 6.12 -2.58 -10.96
C ALA A 136 7.60 -2.91 -11.23
N ARG A 137 8.51 -2.01 -10.84
CA ARG A 137 9.96 -2.19 -10.96
C ARG A 137 10.56 -3.11 -9.89
N PHE A 138 9.99 -3.13 -8.69
CA PHE A 138 10.55 -3.79 -7.51
C PHE A 138 9.50 -4.63 -6.78
N PHE A 139 8.73 -5.39 -7.55
CA PHE A 139 7.40 -5.83 -7.14
C PHE A 139 7.37 -6.69 -5.86
N PRO A 140 8.15 -7.77 -5.72
CA PRO A 140 8.19 -8.55 -4.48
C PRO A 140 8.60 -7.72 -3.26
N GLU A 141 9.69 -6.96 -3.36
CA GLU A 141 10.26 -6.20 -2.25
C GLU A 141 9.35 -5.05 -1.80
N TYR A 142 8.65 -4.43 -2.75
CA TYR A 142 7.69 -3.36 -2.49
C TYR A 142 6.47 -3.88 -1.72
N LEU A 143 5.93 -5.02 -2.15
CA LEU A 143 4.84 -5.70 -1.45
C LEU A 143 5.25 -6.20 -0.07
N GLN A 144 6.45 -6.79 0.05
CA GLN A 144 6.99 -7.26 1.32
C GLN A 144 7.08 -6.12 2.35
N SER A 145 7.55 -4.95 1.92
CA SER A 145 7.65 -3.76 2.78
C SER A 145 6.28 -3.34 3.30
N ALA A 146 5.26 -3.29 2.44
CA ALA A 146 3.89 -2.98 2.85
C ALA A 146 3.33 -4.02 3.83
N LEU A 147 3.50 -5.32 3.52
CA LEU A 147 2.99 -6.42 4.35
C LEU A 147 3.63 -6.47 5.74
N LEU A 148 4.93 -6.13 5.87
CA LEU A 148 5.60 -6.06 7.17
C LEU A 148 4.98 -5.00 8.09
N LEU A 149 4.54 -3.87 7.54
CA LEU A 149 3.78 -2.86 8.29
C LEU A 149 2.38 -3.37 8.65
N THR A 150 1.69 -4.06 7.72
CA THR A 150 0.36 -4.65 7.95
C THR A 150 0.32 -5.62 9.12
N PHE A 151 1.41 -6.38 9.32
CA PHE A 151 1.55 -7.42 10.35
C PHE A 151 2.53 -7.03 11.46
N VAL A 152 2.63 -5.74 11.77
CA VAL A 152 3.57 -5.19 12.75
C VAL A 152 3.46 -5.82 14.16
N ASP A 153 2.28 -6.27 14.54
CA ASP A 153 1.94 -6.90 15.82
C ASP A 153 2.16 -8.42 15.83
N SER A 154 2.62 -9.02 14.73
CA SER A 154 2.75 -10.47 14.61
C SER A 154 4.10 -10.89 14.04
N VAL A 155 5.02 -11.21 14.96
CA VAL A 155 6.34 -11.78 14.61
C VAL A 155 6.21 -13.05 13.77
N TYR A 156 5.15 -13.85 13.99
CA TYR A 156 4.86 -15.03 13.19
C TYR A 156 4.62 -14.69 11.70
N TYR A 157 3.75 -13.73 11.42
CA TYR A 157 3.49 -13.30 10.05
C TYR A 157 4.67 -12.54 9.45
N GLN A 158 5.36 -11.70 10.21
CA GLN A 158 6.56 -11.00 9.75
C GLN A 158 7.66 -11.96 9.26
N LYS A 159 7.91 -13.06 10.00
CA LYS A 159 8.86 -14.10 9.57
C LYS A 159 8.42 -14.79 8.29
N LYS A 160 7.12 -15.08 8.12
CA LYS A 160 6.59 -15.64 6.87
C LYS A 160 6.78 -14.70 5.70
N ILE A 161 6.42 -13.42 5.89
CA ILE A 161 6.53 -12.37 4.87
C ILE A 161 7.98 -12.17 4.45
N TYR A 162 8.92 -12.19 5.40
CA TYR A 162 10.35 -12.09 5.10
C TYR A 162 10.85 -13.21 4.18
N ASN A 163 10.31 -14.42 4.37
CA ASN A 163 10.67 -15.59 3.57
C ASN A 163 9.94 -15.63 2.21
N CYS A 164 9.04 -14.69 1.92
CA CYS A 164 8.46 -14.56 0.58
C CYS A 164 9.47 -13.91 -0.36
N MET A 165 10.20 -14.72 -1.12
CA MET A 165 11.27 -14.27 -2.02
C MET A 165 10.79 -14.03 -3.46
N SER A 166 9.56 -14.44 -3.78
CA SER A 166 8.95 -14.30 -5.10
C SER A 166 7.51 -13.83 -5.01
N VAL A 167 6.97 -13.35 -6.15
CA VAL A 167 5.55 -13.00 -6.28
C VAL A 167 4.65 -14.19 -5.95
N ASN A 168 5.02 -15.41 -6.38
CA ASN A 168 4.26 -16.62 -6.12
C ASN A 168 4.17 -16.95 -4.62
N ASP A 169 5.22 -16.65 -3.85
CA ASP A 169 5.18 -16.80 -2.40
C ASP A 169 4.19 -15.83 -1.76
N ILE A 170 4.15 -14.58 -2.24
CA ILE A 170 3.22 -13.55 -1.76
C ILE A 170 1.78 -13.89 -2.13
N VAL A 171 1.54 -14.39 -3.35
CA VAL A 171 0.24 -14.91 -3.79
C VAL A 171 -0.21 -16.04 -2.86
N SER A 172 0.66 -17.03 -2.63
CA SER A 172 0.36 -18.18 -1.77
C SER A 172 0.09 -17.76 -0.33
N PHE A 173 0.86 -16.79 0.19
CA PHE A 173 0.65 -16.20 1.50
C PHE A 173 -0.72 -15.52 1.61
N SER A 174 -1.07 -14.68 0.64
CA SER A 174 -2.35 -13.93 0.65
C SER A 174 -3.55 -14.86 0.53
N LEU A 175 -3.49 -15.85 -0.36
CA LEU A 175 -4.52 -16.89 -0.47
C LEU A 175 -4.70 -17.69 0.83
N LYS A 176 -3.61 -17.94 1.56
CA LYS A 176 -3.68 -18.62 2.86
C LYS A 176 -4.37 -17.74 3.91
N LEU A 177 -4.04 -16.44 3.97
CA LEU A 177 -4.72 -15.50 4.87
C LEU A 177 -6.22 -15.43 4.58
N ALA A 178 -6.62 -15.37 3.32
CA ALA A 178 -8.03 -15.37 2.93
C ALA A 178 -8.75 -16.66 3.39
N LYS A 179 -8.12 -17.83 3.28
CA LYS A 179 -8.67 -19.10 3.80
C LYS A 179 -8.81 -19.10 5.32
N GLU A 180 -7.91 -18.42 6.02
CA GLU A 180 -7.93 -18.22 7.48
C GLU A 180 -8.89 -17.09 7.90
N GLN A 181 -9.67 -16.53 6.97
CA GLN A 181 -10.60 -15.40 7.18
C GLN A 181 -9.91 -14.12 7.69
N ILE A 182 -8.62 -13.96 7.34
CA ILE A 182 -7.85 -12.75 7.58
C ILE A 182 -7.91 -11.90 6.31
N HIS A 183 -8.79 -10.90 6.30
CA HIS A 183 -8.96 -10.00 5.17
C HIS A 183 -8.06 -8.77 5.27
N LEU A 184 -7.33 -8.49 4.20
CA LEU A 184 -6.47 -7.33 4.06
C LEU A 184 -7.21 -6.19 3.35
N TYR A 185 -6.85 -4.95 3.69
CA TYR A 185 -7.27 -3.74 3.00
C TYR A 185 -6.14 -3.27 2.10
N PHE A 186 -6.17 -3.68 0.84
CA PHE A 186 -5.24 -3.16 -0.16
C PHE A 186 -5.69 -1.77 -0.59
N ILE A 187 -4.87 -0.77 -0.28
CA ILE A 187 -5.08 0.61 -0.71
C ILE A 187 -4.01 0.91 -1.76
N VAL A 188 -4.44 1.05 -3.01
CA VAL A 188 -3.55 1.11 -4.16
C VAL A 188 -3.70 2.43 -4.88
N ASP A 189 -2.63 3.21 -4.86
CA ASP A 189 -2.56 4.52 -5.50
C ASP A 189 -1.80 4.43 -6.83
N GLN A 190 -2.12 5.34 -7.74
CA GLN A 190 -1.60 5.40 -9.10
C GLN A 190 -1.77 4.09 -9.91
N LEU A 191 -2.85 3.33 -9.74
CA LEU A 191 -3.03 2.07 -10.48
C LEU A 191 -2.96 2.25 -12.01
N SER A 192 -3.34 3.43 -12.51
CA SER A 192 -3.23 3.80 -13.93
C SER A 192 -1.79 3.77 -14.47
N ALA A 193 -0.77 3.83 -13.60
CA ALA A 193 0.62 3.61 -13.99
C ALA A 193 0.88 2.23 -14.60
N LEU A 194 -0.02 1.28 -14.38
CA LEU A 194 0.05 -0.05 -14.94
C LEU A 194 -0.79 -0.20 -16.22
N ASP A 195 -1.40 0.89 -16.72
CA ASP A 195 -2.08 0.90 -18.02
C ASP A 195 -1.07 0.76 -19.16
N CYS A 196 -1.50 0.09 -20.23
CA CYS A 196 -0.67 -0.17 -21.39
C CYS A 196 -0.97 0.88 -22.47
N TYR A 197 0.07 1.52 -22.99
CA TYR A 197 -0.04 2.50 -24.07
C TYR A 197 0.75 2.04 -25.30
N GLU A 198 0.32 2.40 -26.50
CA GLU A 198 0.96 1.95 -27.75
C GLU A 198 2.37 2.55 -27.95
N ASP A 199 2.59 3.79 -27.48
CA ASP A 199 3.85 4.54 -27.58
C ASP A 199 4.64 4.61 -26.25
N ASP A 200 4.70 3.51 -25.52
CA ASP A 200 5.30 3.49 -24.18
C ASP A 200 6.85 3.49 -24.25
N ASN A 201 7.44 4.68 -24.33
CA ASN A 201 8.88 4.92 -24.11
C ASN A 201 9.26 4.89 -22.61
N GLU A 202 8.40 4.33 -21.77
CA GLU A 202 8.62 4.24 -20.32
C GLU A 202 9.67 3.19 -19.96
N SER A 203 10.27 3.37 -18.79
CA SER A 203 11.26 2.42 -18.24
C SER A 203 10.71 1.02 -17.93
N ILE A 204 9.40 0.80 -18.04
CA ILE A 204 8.71 -0.46 -17.74
C ILE A 204 7.87 -0.88 -18.94
N THR A 205 8.11 -2.09 -19.45
CA THR A 205 7.41 -2.60 -20.64
C THR A 205 5.94 -2.91 -20.36
N ASN A 206 5.09 -2.81 -21.39
CA ASN A 206 3.68 -3.21 -21.33
C ASN A 206 3.49 -4.67 -20.88
N GLU A 207 4.39 -5.57 -21.28
CA GLU A 207 4.38 -6.96 -20.82
C GLU A 207 4.56 -7.05 -19.30
N LYS A 208 5.53 -6.32 -18.75
CA LYS A 208 5.76 -6.28 -17.30
C LYS A 208 4.58 -5.65 -16.56
N LYS A 209 4.02 -4.54 -17.05
CA LYS A 209 2.82 -3.90 -16.48
C LYS A 209 1.64 -4.88 -16.42
N ARG A 210 1.40 -5.64 -17.51
CA ARG A 210 0.34 -6.66 -17.58
C ARG A 210 0.58 -7.80 -16.58
N SER A 211 1.80 -8.32 -16.49
CA SER A 211 2.16 -9.33 -15.50
C SER A 211 1.89 -8.85 -14.08
N VAL A 212 2.35 -7.64 -13.72
CA VAL A 212 2.12 -7.06 -12.39
C VAL A 212 0.62 -6.89 -12.09
N LYS A 213 -0.20 -6.49 -13.06
CA LYS A 213 -1.66 -6.41 -12.90
C LYS A 213 -2.29 -7.77 -12.61
N VAL A 214 -1.90 -8.80 -13.35
CA VAL A 214 -2.39 -10.17 -13.14
C VAL A 214 -2.04 -10.64 -11.74
N ASP A 215 -0.77 -10.50 -11.36
CA ASP A 215 -0.27 -10.91 -10.06
C ASP A 215 -0.94 -10.15 -8.91
N LEU A 216 -1.11 -8.83 -9.04
CA LEU A 216 -1.83 -8.01 -8.06
C LEU A 216 -3.29 -8.47 -7.92
N GLY A 217 -3.93 -8.85 -9.02
CA GLY A 217 -5.26 -9.45 -9.02
C GLY A 217 -5.32 -10.77 -8.22
N SER A 218 -4.32 -11.62 -8.37
CA SER A 218 -4.20 -12.87 -7.61
C SER A 218 -3.92 -12.64 -6.12
N ILE A 219 -3.04 -11.69 -5.79
CA ILE A 219 -2.70 -11.32 -4.41
C ILE A 219 -3.92 -10.78 -3.67
N THR A 220 -4.77 -10.01 -4.35
CA THR A 220 -5.88 -9.27 -3.74
C THR A 220 -7.21 -10.04 -3.75
N TYR A 221 -7.19 -11.26 -4.27
CA TYR A 221 -8.36 -12.13 -4.31
C TYR A 221 -8.88 -12.44 -2.88
N ASN A 222 -10.19 -12.25 -2.65
CA ASN A 222 -10.84 -12.35 -1.33
C ASN A 222 -10.33 -11.37 -0.26
N HIS A 223 -9.73 -10.26 -0.70
CA HIS A 223 -9.38 -9.12 0.14
C HIS A 223 -10.11 -7.85 -0.34
N TYR A 224 -10.07 -6.79 0.45
CA TYR A 224 -10.62 -5.50 0.06
C TYR A 224 -9.61 -4.77 -0.82
N PHE A 225 -10.06 -4.24 -1.95
CA PHE A 225 -9.20 -3.54 -2.89
C PHE A 225 -9.76 -2.16 -3.21
N ILE A 226 -9.11 -1.15 -2.64
CA ILE A 226 -9.47 0.25 -2.77
C ILE A 226 -8.44 0.92 -3.66
N MET A 227 -8.89 1.59 -4.72
CA MET A 227 -8.00 2.28 -5.64
C MET A 227 -8.51 3.67 -5.99
N SER A 228 -7.56 4.57 -6.24
CA SER A 228 -7.88 5.80 -6.96
C SER A 228 -7.89 5.53 -8.46
N ALA A 229 -9.01 5.82 -9.11
CA ALA A 229 -9.06 5.94 -10.57
C ALA A 229 -9.19 7.41 -10.94
N SER A 230 -8.49 7.84 -11.99
CA SER A 230 -8.78 9.09 -12.67
C SER A 230 -9.99 8.88 -13.56
N ALA A 231 -10.95 9.81 -13.55
CA ALA A 231 -11.93 9.87 -14.62
C ALA A 231 -11.20 10.36 -15.88
N ASN A 232 -11.28 9.60 -16.97
CA ASN A 232 -10.93 10.06 -18.31
C ASN A 232 -12.11 10.82 -18.90
#